data_AF-A0A535EKX9-F1
#
_entry.id   AF-A0A535EKX9-F1
#
_cell.length_a   1.000
_cell.length_b   1.000
_cell.length_c   1.000
_cell.angle_alpha   90.00
_cell.angle_beta   90.00
_cell.angle_gamma   90.00
#
_symmetry.space_group_name_H-M   'P 1'
#
loop_
_entity.id
_entity.type
_entity.pdbx_description
1 polymer ?
#
loop_
_entity_poly.entity_id
_entity_poly.type
_entity_poly.pdbx_seq_one_letter_code
_entity_poly.pdbx_strand_id
1 'polypeptide(L)'
;MFRPSIETGGTVFAWYGAALRYPSFTFLFEENEHGRFCAHIYPYEEDLSTFIVEMDPETWRRAGLEESNRAAQAPGQSDLYGLEYFEKVFAKHLEGRRLLGNNSKWASFRTIRCATWHHRNLVLMGDAAHTAHFSVGSGTKMAMEDAIALAFSLQQNGADLERTFAAYETERRPRVEAIQRASVPSLRWYEQFRHYWSFPAERFAFHFLTRGNYDYGQLKERDPGFVARVEAAVPEVGSDLSALVITPAEISEPVAVSAESPAAVPPAGARNTLYLSQGPVAGELSGVERDGVREAFAAAAAAGIAAGYSNLLLELGRGQLLHSFLSPLTNHRTDEFGGSLENRMRYPLEVVDAVRSAWPGRLWASISATDWLPGGFTDDDAVVLGRSLKEHGVDLVVVRSGHATAASIPWYARCFNAQFSDRLRNEGACRVAVAGGILSRDDARNVLLAGRADLVLADRELF
;
A
#
# COMPACT_ATOMS: atom_id res chain seq x y z
N MET A 1 -10.95 29.46 8.52
CA MET A 1 -12.36 29.04 8.42
C MET A 1 -12.45 27.52 8.41
N PHE A 2 -12.29 26.84 7.26
CA PHE A 2 -12.50 25.39 7.12
C PHE A 2 -11.29 24.48 7.39
N ARG A 3 -10.08 25.06 7.48
CA ARG A 3 -8.79 24.37 7.66
C ARG A 3 -8.61 23.20 6.67
N PRO A 4 -8.55 23.47 5.35
CA PRO A 4 -8.37 22.44 4.35
C PRO A 4 -6.96 21.85 4.43
N SER A 5 -6.87 20.54 4.29
CA SER A 5 -5.66 19.79 3.94
C SER A 5 -5.80 19.33 2.48
N ILE A 6 -4.74 19.53 1.70
CA ILE A 6 -4.69 19.15 0.29
C ILE A 6 -3.49 18.24 0.10
N GLU A 7 -3.78 17.02 -0.33
CA GLU A 7 -2.79 16.01 -0.69
C GLU A 7 -2.83 15.84 -2.21
N THR A 8 -1.68 16.00 -2.86
CA THR A 8 -1.58 15.90 -4.33
C THR A 8 -1.08 14.50 -4.68
N GLY A 9 -1.82 13.80 -5.55
CA GLY A 9 -1.45 12.48 -6.05
C GLY A 9 -0.17 12.50 -6.88
N GLY A 10 0.51 11.37 -6.93
CA GLY A 10 1.79 11.20 -7.61
C GLY A 10 1.68 11.09 -9.13
N THR A 11 0.51 10.76 -9.67
CA THR A 11 0.25 10.68 -11.12
C THR A 11 -0.25 12.00 -11.70
N VAL A 12 -0.18 12.09 -13.03
CA VAL A 12 -0.84 13.13 -13.82
C VAL A 12 -1.88 12.49 -14.72
N PHE A 13 -3.03 13.16 -14.86
CA PHE A 13 -4.11 12.69 -15.71
C PHE A 13 -4.69 13.82 -16.58
N ALA A 14 -5.32 13.44 -17.68
CA ALA A 14 -6.13 14.32 -18.51
C ALA A 14 -7.44 13.61 -18.88
N TRP A 15 -8.52 14.38 -18.92
CA TRP A 15 -9.86 13.87 -19.21
C TRP A 15 -10.23 14.17 -20.66
N TYR A 16 -10.34 13.12 -21.48
CA TYR A 16 -10.83 13.21 -22.85
C TYR A 16 -12.17 12.49 -23.02
N GLY A 17 -12.81 12.71 -24.16
CA GLY A 17 -13.80 11.78 -24.70
C GLY A 17 -13.20 10.94 -25.83
N ALA A 18 -13.86 9.84 -26.17
CA ALA A 18 -13.58 9.09 -27.39
C ALA A 18 -14.86 9.05 -28.23
N ALA A 19 -14.74 9.32 -29.52
CA ALA A 19 -15.83 9.21 -30.49
C ALA A 19 -16.12 7.73 -30.87
N LEU A 20 -16.15 6.87 -29.87
CA LEU A 20 -16.32 5.43 -29.94
C LEU A 20 -17.03 4.95 -28.67
N ARG A 21 -18.03 4.07 -28.82
CA ARG A 21 -18.68 3.41 -27.69
C ARG A 21 -17.96 2.12 -27.33
N TYR A 22 -17.40 2.09 -26.13
CA TYR A 22 -16.89 0.85 -25.54
C TYR A 22 -18.06 0.05 -24.91
N PRO A 23 -18.05 -1.28 -25.02
CA PRO A 23 -19.17 -2.12 -24.56
C PRO A 23 -19.30 -2.17 -23.04
N SER A 24 -18.22 -1.88 -22.33
CA SER A 24 -18.13 -1.96 -20.88
C SER A 24 -17.06 -1.02 -20.34
N PHE A 25 -17.01 -0.88 -19.01
CA PHE A 25 -15.89 -0.22 -18.36
C PHE A 25 -14.58 -0.93 -18.74
N THR A 26 -13.69 -0.20 -19.39
CA THR A 26 -12.47 -0.74 -20.00
C THR A 26 -11.25 -0.03 -19.43
N PHE A 27 -10.23 -0.81 -19.08
CA PHE A 27 -8.92 -0.29 -18.72
C PHE A 27 -7.93 -0.71 -19.79
N LEU A 28 -7.23 0.25 -20.38
CA LEU A 28 -6.18 0.00 -21.36
C LEU A 28 -4.84 0.33 -20.74
N PHE A 29 -3.82 -0.45 -21.11
CA PHE A 29 -2.44 -0.26 -20.68
C PHE A 29 -1.55 -0.34 -21.91
N GLU A 30 -0.83 0.74 -22.20
CA GLU A 30 0.07 0.84 -23.36
C GLU A 30 1.44 1.35 -22.93
N GLU A 31 2.45 1.07 -23.76
CA GLU A 31 3.79 1.62 -23.61
C GLU A 31 4.34 2.10 -24.95
N ASN A 32 5.28 3.05 -24.87
CA ASN A 32 6.14 3.43 -25.97
C ASN A 32 7.50 3.88 -25.44
N GLU A 33 8.32 4.51 -26.28
CA GLU A 33 9.65 5.00 -25.93
C GLU A 33 9.69 6.01 -24.77
N HIS A 34 8.58 6.72 -24.50
CA HIS A 34 8.52 7.73 -23.44
C HIS A 34 8.13 7.15 -22.08
N GLY A 35 7.42 6.01 -22.05
CA GLY A 35 7.03 5.34 -20.83
C GLY A 35 5.73 4.55 -20.95
N ARG A 36 4.97 4.48 -19.85
CA ARG A 36 3.77 3.65 -19.71
C ARG A 36 2.55 4.49 -19.41
N PHE A 37 1.42 4.09 -19.98
CA PHE A 37 0.17 4.84 -19.94
C PHE A 37 -0.97 3.90 -19.58
N CYS A 38 -1.93 4.41 -18.80
CA CYS A 38 -3.21 3.74 -18.63
C CYS A 38 -4.36 4.66 -19.07
N ALA A 39 -5.43 4.05 -19.58
CA ALA A 39 -6.67 4.73 -19.91
C ALA A 39 -7.86 4.08 -19.19
N HIS A 40 -8.76 4.91 -18.68
CA HIS A 40 -9.98 4.54 -17.97
C HIS A 40 -11.16 4.96 -18.84
N ILE A 41 -11.92 3.99 -19.29
CA ILE A 41 -12.89 4.20 -20.36
C ILE A 41 -14.25 3.69 -19.93
N TYR A 42 -15.28 4.52 -20.07
CA TYR A 42 -16.65 4.12 -19.82
C TYR A 42 -17.63 4.87 -20.73
N PRO A 43 -18.61 4.17 -21.32
CA PRO A 43 -19.61 4.78 -22.19
C PRO A 43 -20.53 5.70 -21.38
N TYR A 44 -20.91 6.84 -21.95
CA TYR A 44 -21.91 7.75 -21.36
C TYR A 44 -23.04 8.10 -22.33
N GLU A 45 -22.86 7.87 -23.63
CA GLU A 45 -23.84 8.08 -24.69
C GLU A 45 -23.75 6.95 -25.73
N GLU A 46 -24.62 7.01 -26.75
CA GLU A 46 -24.73 5.95 -27.77
C GLU A 46 -23.44 5.75 -28.58
N ASP A 47 -22.70 6.84 -28.85
CA ASP A 47 -21.49 6.81 -29.68
C ASP A 47 -20.25 7.37 -28.96
N LEU A 48 -20.34 7.67 -27.66
CA LEU A 48 -19.30 8.36 -26.92
C LEU A 48 -18.93 7.63 -25.62
N SER A 49 -17.64 7.64 -25.33
CA SER A 49 -17.07 7.17 -24.07
C SER A 49 -16.20 8.24 -23.43
N THR A 50 -16.18 8.28 -22.10
CA THR A 50 -15.13 8.98 -21.35
C THR A 50 -13.82 8.25 -21.60
N PHE A 51 -12.72 8.99 -21.75
CA PHE A 51 -11.38 8.45 -21.97
C PHE A 51 -10.39 9.24 -21.11
N ILE A 52 -10.16 8.79 -19.87
CA ILE A 52 -9.23 9.43 -18.95
C ILE A 52 -7.88 8.75 -19.10
N VAL A 53 -6.83 9.52 -19.43
CA VAL A 53 -5.47 9.01 -19.52
C VAL A 53 -4.72 9.41 -18.26
N GLU A 54 -3.95 8.48 -17.70
CA GLU A 54 -3.15 8.67 -16.49
C GLU A 54 -1.75 8.04 -16.66
N MET A 55 -0.72 8.69 -16.09
CA MET A 55 0.67 8.23 -16.13
C MET A 55 1.51 8.85 -14.99
N ASP A 56 2.76 8.39 -14.84
CA ASP A 56 3.70 8.99 -13.89
C ASP A 56 4.35 10.28 -14.41
N PRO A 57 4.85 11.18 -13.54
CA PRO A 57 5.39 12.48 -13.94
C PRO A 57 6.67 12.41 -14.76
N GLU A 58 7.43 11.30 -14.70
CA GLU A 58 8.61 11.12 -15.53
C GLU A 58 8.20 10.79 -16.97
N THR A 59 7.28 9.86 -17.16
CA THR A 59 6.67 9.55 -18.46
C THR A 59 6.04 10.80 -19.09
N TRP A 60 5.29 11.58 -18.30
CA TRP A 60 4.65 12.82 -18.75
C TRP A 60 5.66 13.85 -19.30
N ARG A 61 6.78 14.03 -18.60
CA ARG A 61 7.86 14.93 -19.02
C ARG A 61 8.58 14.43 -20.27
N ARG A 62 8.92 13.14 -20.31
CA ARG A 62 9.59 12.52 -21.47
C ARG A 62 8.74 12.60 -22.73
N ALA A 63 7.41 12.51 -22.60
CA ALA A 63 6.47 12.64 -23.71
C ALA A 63 6.25 14.11 -24.18
N GLY A 64 6.87 15.11 -23.54
CA GLY A 64 6.68 16.53 -23.87
C GLY A 64 5.33 17.13 -23.45
N LEU A 65 4.51 16.35 -22.71
CA LEU A 65 3.15 16.74 -22.34
C LEU A 65 3.15 17.90 -21.32
N GLU A 66 4.15 17.99 -20.45
CA GLU A 66 4.30 19.12 -19.51
C GLU A 66 4.39 20.47 -20.22
N GLU A 67 5.22 20.53 -21.26
CA GLU A 67 5.42 21.77 -22.02
C GLU A 67 4.15 22.16 -22.79
N SER A 68 3.50 21.20 -23.44
CA SER A 68 2.24 21.43 -24.13
C SER A 68 1.11 21.88 -23.19
N ASN A 69 1.03 21.31 -21.99
CA ASN A 69 0.05 21.71 -20.99
C ASN A 69 0.27 23.14 -20.49
N ARG A 70 1.54 23.58 -20.34
CA ARG A 70 1.87 24.98 -20.00
C ARG A 70 1.47 25.96 -21.10
N ALA A 71 1.44 25.54 -22.36
CA ALA A 71 0.97 26.38 -23.45
C ALA A 71 -0.59 26.47 -23.50
N ALA A 72 -1.29 25.43 -23.06
CA ALA A 72 -2.77 25.34 -23.11
C ALA A 72 -3.46 25.89 -21.84
N GLN A 73 -3.18 27.14 -21.45
CA GLN A 73 -3.67 27.68 -20.17
C GLN A 73 -4.99 28.45 -20.26
N ALA A 74 -5.41 28.92 -21.44
CA ALA A 74 -6.62 29.72 -21.58
C ALA A 74 -7.90 28.92 -21.18
N PRO A 75 -8.90 29.54 -20.54
CA PRO A 75 -10.18 28.89 -20.25
C PRO A 75 -10.84 28.37 -21.53
N GLY A 76 -11.30 27.11 -21.53
CA GLY A 76 -11.93 26.47 -22.68
C GLY A 76 -10.96 25.86 -23.69
N GLN A 77 -9.65 26.08 -23.53
CA GLN A 77 -8.63 25.47 -24.37
C GLN A 77 -8.27 24.08 -23.86
N SER A 78 -8.19 23.11 -24.77
CA SER A 78 -7.64 21.78 -24.49
C SER A 78 -6.18 21.71 -24.96
N ASP A 79 -5.40 20.82 -24.35
CA ASP A 79 -4.09 20.43 -24.87
C ASP A 79 -4.25 19.55 -26.12
N LEU A 80 -4.10 20.18 -27.30
CA LEU A 80 -4.25 19.49 -28.59
C LEU A 80 -3.11 18.51 -28.87
N TYR A 81 -1.90 18.81 -28.37
CA TYR A 81 -0.77 17.89 -28.50
C TYR A 81 -1.04 16.59 -27.75
N GLY A 82 -1.55 16.69 -26.51
CA GLY A 82 -1.98 15.53 -25.72
C GLY A 82 -3.02 14.67 -26.45
N LEU A 83 -4.03 15.28 -27.07
CA LEU A 83 -5.03 14.56 -27.87
C LEU A 83 -4.39 13.76 -29.02
N GLU A 84 -3.62 14.42 -29.87
CA GLU A 84 -2.96 13.78 -31.03
C GLU A 84 -1.95 12.71 -30.60
N TYR A 85 -1.25 12.95 -29.49
CA TYR A 85 -0.30 12.00 -28.92
C TYR A 85 -1.02 10.72 -28.49
N PHE A 86 -2.14 10.83 -27.76
CA PHE A 86 -2.86 9.65 -27.26
C PHE A 86 -3.73 8.96 -28.32
N GLU A 87 -4.12 9.64 -29.40
CA GLU A 87 -4.64 8.97 -30.59
C GLU A 87 -3.62 7.99 -31.20
N LYS A 88 -2.32 8.32 -31.16
CA LYS A 88 -1.25 7.43 -31.65
C LYS A 88 -0.97 6.30 -30.67
N VAL A 89 -0.81 6.60 -29.38
CA VAL A 89 -0.52 5.60 -28.34
C VAL A 89 -1.63 4.54 -28.27
N PHE A 90 -2.89 4.95 -28.32
CA PHE A 90 -4.03 4.05 -28.21
C PHE A 90 -4.68 3.71 -29.57
N ALA A 91 -3.99 3.92 -30.69
CA ALA A 91 -4.56 3.77 -32.03
C ALA A 91 -5.27 2.42 -32.26
N LYS A 92 -4.70 1.33 -31.74
CA LYS A 92 -5.25 -0.04 -31.88
C LYS A 92 -6.59 -0.24 -31.17
N HIS A 93 -6.96 0.66 -30.26
CA HIS A 93 -8.21 0.60 -29.48
C HIS A 93 -9.24 1.64 -29.91
N LEU A 94 -8.88 2.56 -30.81
CA LEU A 94 -9.75 3.67 -31.21
C LEU A 94 -10.50 3.43 -32.52
N GLU A 95 -10.22 2.33 -33.23
CA GLU A 95 -10.86 2.01 -34.53
C GLU A 95 -10.74 3.16 -35.55
N GLY A 96 -9.63 3.91 -35.50
CA GLY A 96 -9.40 5.09 -36.34
C GLY A 96 -10.23 6.33 -35.97
N ARG A 97 -10.96 6.31 -34.85
CA ARG A 97 -11.73 7.43 -34.32
C ARG A 97 -10.86 8.36 -33.47
N ARG A 98 -11.34 9.60 -33.31
CA ARG A 98 -10.62 10.66 -32.61
C ARG A 98 -10.94 10.70 -31.12
N LEU A 99 -9.98 11.25 -30.37
CA LEU A 99 -10.21 11.73 -29.02
C LEU A 99 -10.83 13.13 -29.07
N LEU A 100 -11.64 13.43 -28.06
CA LEU A 100 -12.42 14.65 -27.94
C LEU A 100 -11.93 15.45 -26.74
N GLY A 101 -11.59 16.72 -26.95
CA GLY A 101 -11.22 17.63 -25.87
C GLY A 101 -12.41 18.46 -25.38
N ASN A 102 -12.47 18.74 -24.08
CA ASN A 102 -13.41 19.69 -23.47
C ASN A 102 -12.73 20.40 -22.30
N ASN A 103 -11.93 21.42 -22.59
CA ASN A 103 -11.02 22.05 -21.63
C ASN A 103 -10.10 20.99 -20.97
N SER A 104 -9.67 20.03 -21.78
CA SER A 104 -8.89 18.86 -21.35
C SER A 104 -7.45 19.28 -21.11
N LYS A 105 -7.04 19.29 -19.85
CA LYS A 105 -5.71 19.70 -19.38
C LYS A 105 -5.14 18.64 -18.44
N TRP A 106 -3.82 18.63 -18.33
CA TRP A 106 -3.11 17.76 -17.40
C TRP A 106 -3.12 18.36 -16.00
N ALA A 107 -3.46 17.53 -15.02
CA ALA A 107 -3.39 17.85 -13.61
C ALA A 107 -3.06 16.60 -12.79
N SER A 108 -2.55 16.81 -11.58
CA SER A 108 -2.52 15.78 -10.55
C SER A 108 -3.79 15.84 -9.71
N PHE A 109 -4.28 14.68 -9.30
CA PHE A 109 -5.48 14.61 -8.46
C PHE A 109 -5.21 15.26 -7.11
N ARG A 110 -6.17 16.04 -6.59
CA ARG A 110 -6.06 16.70 -5.29
C ARG A 110 -7.10 16.12 -4.35
N THR A 111 -6.63 15.39 -3.34
CA THR A 111 -7.46 14.91 -2.24
C THR A 111 -7.64 16.03 -1.23
N ILE A 112 -8.85 16.55 -1.13
CA ILE A 112 -9.23 17.64 -0.24
C ILE A 112 -9.89 17.05 1.01
N ARG A 113 -9.48 17.55 2.18
CA ARG A 113 -10.11 17.25 3.46
C ARG A 113 -10.26 18.52 4.28
N CYS A 114 -11.47 18.85 4.71
CA CYS A 114 -11.71 19.99 5.59
C CYS A 114 -11.93 19.52 7.04
N ALA A 115 -11.25 20.17 8.00
CA ALA A 115 -11.40 19.87 9.43
C ALA A 115 -12.80 20.21 9.95
N THR A 116 -13.46 21.19 9.34
CA THR A 116 -14.88 21.50 9.53
C THR A 116 -15.51 21.86 8.19
N TRP A 117 -16.77 21.52 7.98
CA TRP A 117 -17.48 21.76 6.72
C TRP A 117 -18.34 23.01 6.76
N HIS A 118 -18.39 23.73 7.88
CA HIS A 118 -19.20 24.94 7.99
C HIS A 118 -18.52 26.04 8.80
N HIS A 119 -19.00 27.26 8.61
CA HIS A 119 -18.64 28.42 9.42
C HIS A 119 -19.70 29.50 9.29
N ARG A 120 -20.32 29.87 10.40
CA ARG A 120 -21.43 30.83 10.44
C ARG A 120 -22.54 30.38 9.48
N ASN A 121 -22.82 31.16 8.45
CA ASN A 121 -23.87 30.90 7.47
C ASN A 121 -23.34 30.23 6.17
N LEU A 122 -22.10 29.73 6.18
CA LEU A 122 -21.49 29.04 5.04
C LEU A 122 -21.33 27.56 5.35
N VAL A 123 -21.71 26.70 4.41
CA VAL A 123 -21.53 25.24 4.47
C VAL A 123 -20.95 24.75 3.14
N LEU A 124 -19.99 23.83 3.22
CA LEU A 124 -19.36 23.15 2.09
C LEU A 124 -20.06 21.79 1.88
N MET A 125 -20.12 21.34 0.63
CA MET A 125 -20.64 20.03 0.23
C MET A 125 -19.91 19.53 -1.02
N GLY A 126 -19.92 18.21 -1.26
CA GLY A 126 -19.25 17.60 -2.40
C GLY A 126 -17.75 17.92 -2.45
N ASP A 127 -17.20 18.09 -3.65
CA ASP A 127 -15.77 18.30 -3.88
C ASP A 127 -15.19 19.57 -3.22
N ALA A 128 -16.04 20.53 -2.84
CA ALA A 128 -15.60 21.70 -2.08
C ALA A 128 -15.25 21.35 -0.62
N ALA A 129 -15.89 20.32 -0.05
CA ALA A 129 -15.63 19.83 1.30
C ALA A 129 -14.62 18.69 1.33
N HIS A 130 -14.75 17.77 0.35
CA HIS A 130 -13.99 16.53 0.30
C HIS A 130 -13.99 15.91 -1.09
N THR A 131 -12.83 15.42 -1.54
CA THR A 131 -12.70 14.71 -2.83
C THR A 131 -12.22 13.27 -2.60
N ALA A 132 -12.54 12.36 -3.52
CA ALA A 132 -12.00 11.00 -3.57
C ALA A 132 -11.59 10.66 -5.00
N HIS A 133 -10.52 9.87 -5.16
CA HIS A 133 -9.97 9.58 -6.49
C HIS A 133 -11.03 9.00 -7.44
N PHE A 134 -11.02 9.42 -8.70
CA PHE A 134 -12.04 9.02 -9.69
C PHE A 134 -12.05 7.52 -9.97
N SER A 135 -10.98 6.79 -9.62
CA SER A 135 -10.93 5.33 -9.71
C SER A 135 -11.99 4.60 -8.87
N VAL A 136 -12.63 5.28 -7.91
CA VAL A 136 -13.74 4.72 -7.11
C VAL A 136 -15.12 5.23 -7.58
N GLY A 137 -15.16 6.17 -8.54
CA GLY A 137 -16.41 6.62 -9.16
C GLY A 137 -17.48 7.19 -8.22
N SER A 138 -17.07 7.79 -7.09
CA SER A 138 -18.00 8.14 -6.00
C SER A 138 -18.24 9.65 -5.79
N GLY A 139 -17.56 10.54 -6.52
CA GLY A 139 -17.66 12.01 -6.34
C GLY A 139 -19.09 12.55 -6.42
N THR A 140 -19.78 12.34 -7.54
CA THR A 140 -21.16 12.80 -7.74
C THR A 140 -22.12 12.18 -6.72
N LYS A 141 -21.97 10.89 -6.43
CA LYS A 141 -22.79 10.20 -5.42
C LYS A 141 -22.63 10.85 -4.04
N MET A 142 -21.39 11.12 -3.61
CA MET A 142 -21.13 11.79 -2.33
C MET A 142 -21.77 13.17 -2.30
N ALA A 143 -21.61 13.97 -3.35
CA ALA A 143 -22.20 15.30 -3.43
C ALA A 143 -23.75 15.28 -3.35
N MET A 144 -24.39 14.30 -4.00
CA MET A 144 -25.84 14.11 -3.91
C MET A 144 -26.27 13.69 -2.50
N GLU A 145 -25.56 12.74 -1.88
CA GLU A 145 -25.83 12.33 -0.51
C GLU A 145 -25.64 13.47 0.50
N ASP A 146 -24.65 14.35 0.27
CA ASP A 146 -24.44 15.54 1.10
C ASP A 146 -25.61 16.50 0.98
N ALA A 147 -26.08 16.76 -0.25
CA ALA A 147 -27.23 17.62 -0.51
C ALA A 147 -28.49 17.10 0.21
N ILE A 148 -28.71 15.79 0.16
CA ILE A 148 -29.84 15.12 0.82
C ILE A 148 -29.74 15.27 2.34
N ALA A 149 -28.58 14.97 2.94
CA ALA A 149 -28.38 15.07 4.38
C ALA A 149 -28.49 16.51 4.89
N LEU A 150 -27.98 17.49 4.13
CA LEU A 150 -28.12 18.90 4.45
C LEU A 150 -29.58 19.34 4.40
N ALA A 151 -30.34 18.91 3.39
CA ALA A 151 -31.77 19.20 3.27
C ALA A 151 -32.57 18.61 4.45
N PHE A 152 -32.29 17.37 4.86
CA PHE A 152 -32.91 16.78 6.05
C PHE A 152 -32.55 17.52 7.34
N SER A 153 -31.28 17.90 7.49
CA SER A 153 -30.82 18.66 8.66
C SER A 153 -31.52 20.01 8.77
N LEU A 154 -31.74 20.70 7.64
CA LEU A 154 -32.49 21.96 7.57
C LEU A 154 -33.96 21.77 7.95
N GLN A 155 -34.61 20.68 7.50
CA GLN A 155 -35.99 20.38 7.87
C GLN A 155 -36.16 20.10 9.37
N GLN A 156 -35.17 19.45 9.99
CA GLN A 156 -35.25 19.06 11.40
C GLN A 156 -34.90 20.21 12.36
N ASN A 157 -33.91 21.04 12.03
CA ASN A 157 -33.34 22.02 12.95
C ASN A 157 -33.64 23.47 12.58
N GLY A 158 -34.18 23.73 11.38
CA GLY A 158 -34.66 25.06 10.98
C GLY A 158 -33.56 26.12 10.90
N ALA A 159 -33.82 27.30 11.47
CA ALA A 159 -32.94 28.46 11.39
C ALA A 159 -31.74 28.44 12.35
N ASP A 160 -31.62 27.41 13.20
CA ASP A 160 -30.42 27.18 14.00
C ASP A 160 -29.32 26.60 13.10
N LEU A 161 -28.60 27.48 12.40
CA LEU A 161 -27.62 27.10 11.39
C LEU A 161 -26.45 26.32 11.98
N GLU A 162 -26.00 26.68 13.19
CA GLU A 162 -24.90 25.97 13.86
C GLU A 162 -25.30 24.52 14.12
N ARG A 163 -26.47 24.29 14.74
CA ARG A 163 -26.99 22.95 14.98
C ARG A 163 -27.26 22.19 13.68
N THR A 164 -27.81 22.87 12.69
CA THR A 164 -28.13 22.29 11.37
C THR A 164 -26.88 21.78 10.67
N PHE A 165 -25.85 22.61 10.55
CA PHE A 165 -24.63 22.25 9.83
C PHE A 165 -23.80 21.22 10.61
N ALA A 166 -23.78 21.30 11.94
CA ALA A 166 -23.15 20.27 12.77
C ALA A 166 -23.83 18.89 12.62
N ALA A 167 -25.16 18.84 12.52
CA ALA A 167 -25.90 17.60 12.30
C ALA A 167 -25.56 16.97 10.94
N TYR A 168 -25.58 17.78 9.87
CA TYR A 168 -25.18 17.37 8.52
C TYR A 168 -23.75 16.77 8.51
N GLU A 169 -22.80 17.50 9.10
CA GLU A 169 -21.40 17.08 9.14
C GLU A 169 -21.22 15.78 9.93
N THR A 170 -21.89 15.65 11.08
CA THR A 170 -21.85 14.45 11.93
C THR A 170 -22.39 13.21 11.22
N GLU A 171 -23.47 13.35 10.45
CA GLU A 171 -24.08 12.26 9.69
C GLU A 171 -23.17 11.80 8.54
N ARG A 172 -22.60 12.75 7.81
CA ARG A 172 -21.92 12.48 6.53
C ARG A 172 -20.45 12.13 6.66
N ARG A 173 -19.73 12.75 7.60
CA ARG A 173 -18.29 12.60 7.77
C ARG A 173 -17.83 11.15 7.85
N PRO A 174 -18.43 10.24 8.65
CA PRO A 174 -17.96 8.87 8.75
C PRO A 174 -17.99 8.10 7.41
N ARG A 175 -19.03 8.32 6.59
CA ARG A 175 -19.18 7.67 5.28
C ARG A 175 -18.21 8.22 4.25
N VAL A 176 -18.04 9.54 4.22
CA VAL A 176 -17.07 10.22 3.34
C VAL A 176 -15.65 9.75 3.65
N GLU A 177 -15.26 9.75 4.93
CA GLU A 177 -13.93 9.32 5.34
C GLU A 177 -13.69 7.83 5.04
N ALA A 178 -14.73 6.99 5.13
CA ALA A 178 -14.63 5.59 4.71
C ALA A 178 -14.37 5.46 3.20
N ILE A 179 -15.04 6.24 2.35
CA ILE A 179 -14.83 6.24 0.89
C ILE A 179 -13.42 6.77 0.56
N GLN A 180 -12.99 7.86 1.19
CA GLN A 180 -11.64 8.40 1.01
C GLN A 180 -10.58 7.37 1.39
N ARG A 181 -10.71 6.69 2.54
CA ARG A 181 -9.81 5.60 2.94
C ARG A 181 -9.81 4.46 1.92
N ALA A 182 -10.98 4.04 1.45
CA ALA A 182 -11.11 2.97 0.46
C ALA A 182 -10.51 3.33 -0.92
N SER A 183 -10.37 4.62 -1.23
CA SER A 183 -9.76 5.10 -2.48
C SER A 183 -8.23 5.05 -2.49
N VAL A 184 -7.58 5.08 -1.32
CA VAL A 184 -6.12 5.18 -1.21
C VAL A 184 -5.41 3.99 -1.88
N PRO A 185 -5.79 2.72 -1.66
CA PRO A 185 -5.13 1.59 -2.33
C PRO A 185 -5.25 1.65 -3.85
N SER A 186 -6.40 2.11 -4.35
CA SER A 186 -6.64 2.23 -5.80
C SER A 186 -5.83 3.36 -6.42
N LEU A 187 -5.77 4.53 -5.77
CA LEU A 187 -4.91 5.66 -6.19
C LEU A 187 -3.44 5.22 -6.25
N ARG A 188 -2.93 4.67 -5.14
CA ARG A 188 -1.53 4.22 -5.05
C ARG A 188 -1.19 3.16 -6.08
N TRP A 189 -2.12 2.27 -6.39
CA TRP A 189 -1.90 1.28 -7.45
C TRP A 189 -1.56 1.94 -8.80
N TYR A 190 -2.28 3.00 -9.19
CA TYR A 190 -1.98 3.75 -10.41
C TYR A 190 -0.68 4.56 -10.32
N GLU A 191 -0.26 4.96 -9.12
CA GLU A 191 1.06 5.58 -8.94
C GLU A 191 2.22 4.59 -9.13
N GLN A 192 1.93 3.29 -8.99
CA GLN A 192 2.95 2.23 -8.94
C GLN A 192 2.83 1.17 -10.02
N PHE A 193 1.82 1.19 -10.91
CA PHE A 193 1.54 0.06 -11.81
C PHE A 193 2.71 -0.33 -12.71
N ARG A 194 3.62 0.61 -12.99
CA ARG A 194 4.87 0.38 -13.73
C ARG A 194 5.73 -0.74 -13.09
N HIS A 195 5.64 -0.95 -11.78
CA HIS A 195 6.37 -2.00 -11.07
C HIS A 195 5.83 -3.41 -11.37
N TYR A 196 4.60 -3.51 -11.88
CA TYR A 196 3.96 -4.79 -12.21
C TYR A 196 4.02 -5.11 -13.71
N TRP A 197 4.63 -4.25 -14.52
CA TRP A 197 4.59 -4.35 -15.99
C TRP A 197 5.20 -5.65 -16.54
N SER A 198 6.13 -6.27 -15.80
CA SER A 198 6.74 -7.55 -16.17
C SER A 198 5.91 -8.77 -15.76
N PHE A 199 4.75 -8.59 -15.13
CA PHE A 199 3.86 -9.70 -14.81
C PHE A 199 3.29 -10.31 -16.10
N PRO A 200 3.05 -11.64 -16.13
CA PRO A 200 2.16 -12.23 -17.13
C PRO A 200 0.82 -11.48 -17.16
N ALA A 201 0.22 -11.32 -18.34
CA ALA A 201 -0.99 -10.52 -18.52
C ALA A 201 -2.13 -10.94 -17.58
N GLU A 202 -2.31 -12.25 -17.38
CA GLU A 202 -3.28 -12.83 -16.47
C GLU A 202 -3.03 -12.40 -15.02
N ARG A 203 -1.77 -12.47 -14.57
CA ARG A 203 -1.36 -12.04 -13.24
C ARG A 203 -1.53 -10.54 -13.08
N PHE A 204 -1.18 -9.73 -14.08
CA PHE A 204 -1.39 -8.28 -14.06
C PHE A 204 -2.88 -7.94 -13.90
N ALA A 205 -3.75 -8.57 -14.68
CA ALA A 205 -5.19 -8.39 -14.58
C ALA A 205 -5.74 -8.85 -13.22
N PHE A 206 -5.29 -9.99 -12.71
CA PHE A 206 -5.71 -10.49 -11.40
C PHE A 206 -5.24 -9.56 -10.27
N HIS A 207 -3.99 -9.13 -10.32
CA HIS A 207 -3.41 -8.17 -9.39
C HIS A 207 -4.22 -6.87 -9.39
N PHE A 208 -4.53 -6.33 -10.57
CA PHE A 208 -5.38 -5.16 -10.73
C PHE A 208 -6.77 -5.36 -10.11
N LEU A 209 -7.51 -6.41 -10.50
CA LEU A 209 -8.88 -6.63 -10.05
C LEU A 209 -8.98 -6.87 -8.53
N THR A 210 -7.95 -7.47 -7.94
CA THR A 210 -7.93 -7.82 -6.51
C THR A 210 -7.41 -6.72 -5.59
N ARG A 211 -7.13 -5.51 -6.10
CA ARG A 211 -6.65 -4.38 -5.27
C ARG A 211 -7.72 -3.75 -4.37
N GLY A 212 -8.98 -4.14 -4.53
CA GLY A 212 -10.10 -3.60 -3.74
C GLY A 212 -11.49 -3.92 -4.26
N ASN A 213 -11.63 -4.45 -5.48
CA ASN A 213 -12.93 -4.72 -6.08
C ASN A 213 -13.40 -6.17 -5.90
N TYR A 214 -12.47 -7.12 -5.95
CA TYR A 214 -12.77 -8.54 -5.86
C TYR A 214 -11.72 -9.29 -5.05
N ASP A 215 -12.07 -10.47 -4.55
CA ASP A 215 -11.11 -11.47 -4.10
C ASP A 215 -11.06 -12.69 -5.03
N TYR A 216 -10.12 -13.60 -4.76
CA TYR A 216 -9.96 -14.85 -5.48
C TYR A 216 -11.27 -15.64 -5.62
N GLY A 217 -12.04 -15.79 -4.53
CA GLY A 217 -13.27 -16.59 -4.52
C GLY A 217 -14.35 -15.96 -5.40
N GLN A 218 -14.55 -14.65 -5.27
CA GLN A 218 -15.49 -13.89 -6.10
C GLN A 218 -15.11 -13.93 -7.59
N LEU A 219 -13.83 -13.81 -7.93
CA LEU A 219 -13.38 -13.91 -9.32
C LEU A 219 -13.59 -15.33 -9.87
N LYS A 220 -13.35 -16.36 -9.06
CA LYS A 220 -13.54 -17.76 -9.45
C LYS A 220 -15.00 -18.11 -9.69
N GLU A 221 -15.89 -17.57 -8.89
CA GLU A 221 -17.34 -17.72 -9.09
C GLU A 221 -17.80 -17.04 -10.39
N ARG A 222 -17.26 -15.86 -10.69
CA ARG A 222 -17.65 -15.05 -11.86
C ARG A 222 -17.06 -15.56 -13.17
N ASP A 223 -15.78 -15.90 -13.18
CA ASP A 223 -15.06 -16.42 -14.35
C ASP A 223 -14.01 -17.46 -13.92
N PRO A 224 -14.41 -18.74 -13.79
CA PRO A 224 -13.50 -19.81 -13.42
C PRO A 224 -12.41 -20.04 -14.48
N GLY A 225 -12.69 -19.73 -15.75
CA GLY A 225 -11.73 -19.86 -16.84
C GLY A 225 -10.60 -18.84 -16.72
N PHE A 226 -10.91 -17.59 -16.34
CA PHE A 226 -9.90 -16.59 -16.03
C PHE A 226 -9.01 -17.02 -14.86
N VAL A 227 -9.61 -17.47 -13.74
CA VAL A 227 -8.82 -17.91 -12.58
C VAL A 227 -7.92 -19.10 -12.92
N ALA A 228 -8.37 -20.05 -13.73
CA ALA A 228 -7.52 -21.15 -14.20
C ALA A 228 -6.32 -20.66 -15.03
N ARG A 229 -6.50 -19.64 -15.88
CA ARG A 229 -5.38 -19.04 -16.62
C ARG A 229 -4.41 -18.30 -15.70
N VAL A 230 -4.90 -17.62 -14.66
CA VAL A 230 -4.06 -16.98 -13.63
C VAL A 230 -3.23 -18.01 -12.87
N GLU A 231 -3.83 -19.12 -12.43
CA GLU A 231 -3.13 -20.21 -11.75
C GLU A 231 -2.10 -20.89 -12.66
N ALA A 232 -2.40 -21.03 -13.96
CA ALA A 232 -1.44 -21.55 -14.94
C ALA A 232 -0.27 -20.58 -15.20
N ALA A 233 -0.50 -19.27 -15.11
CA ALA A 233 0.54 -18.24 -15.24
C ALA A 233 1.45 -18.14 -14.00
N VAL A 234 1.05 -18.72 -12.87
CA VAL A 234 1.79 -18.75 -11.60
C VAL A 234 1.79 -20.19 -11.04
N PRO A 235 2.47 -21.13 -11.74
CA PRO A 235 2.33 -22.56 -11.48
C PRO A 235 2.69 -22.95 -10.06
N GLU A 236 3.66 -22.28 -9.42
CA GLU A 236 4.03 -22.52 -8.03
C GLU A 236 2.84 -22.40 -7.06
N VAL A 237 1.93 -21.47 -7.30
CA VAL A 237 0.71 -21.30 -6.47
C VAL A 237 -0.39 -22.24 -6.93
N GLY A 238 -0.47 -22.51 -8.24
CA GLY A 238 -1.48 -23.40 -8.84
C GLY A 238 -1.31 -24.86 -8.42
N SER A 239 -0.07 -25.36 -8.31
CA SER A 239 0.21 -26.78 -8.06
C SER A 239 0.44 -27.13 -6.60
N ASP A 240 1.12 -26.28 -5.82
CA ASP A 240 1.51 -26.59 -4.44
C ASP A 240 1.48 -25.34 -3.54
N LEU A 241 0.26 -24.92 -3.19
CA LEU A 241 0.05 -23.82 -2.27
C LEU A 241 0.69 -24.07 -0.89
N SER A 242 0.73 -25.32 -0.42
CA SER A 242 1.27 -25.68 0.91
C SER A 242 2.73 -25.29 1.06
N ALA A 243 3.55 -25.47 0.01
CA ALA A 243 4.96 -25.06 0.05
C ALA A 243 5.18 -23.55 0.18
N LEU A 244 4.14 -22.73 0.00
CA LEU A 244 4.17 -21.27 0.06
C LEU A 244 3.49 -20.69 1.30
N VAL A 245 2.95 -21.56 2.17
CA VAL A 245 2.29 -21.18 3.42
C VAL A 245 3.14 -21.64 4.58
N ILE A 246 3.61 -20.69 5.39
CA ILE A 246 4.28 -20.97 6.66
C ILE A 246 3.20 -21.01 7.74
N THR A 247 3.12 -22.11 8.48
CA THR A 247 2.15 -22.25 9.59
C THR A 247 2.76 -21.83 10.92
N PRO A 248 1.94 -21.43 11.91
CA PRO A 248 2.43 -21.15 13.26
C PRO A 248 3.23 -22.29 13.88
N ALA A 249 2.90 -23.55 13.55
CA ALA A 249 3.63 -24.72 14.04
C ALA A 249 5.08 -24.81 13.56
N GLU A 250 5.46 -24.15 12.47
CA GLU A 250 6.84 -24.16 11.93
C GLU A 250 7.79 -23.19 12.65
N ILE A 251 7.23 -22.22 13.36
CA ILE A 251 7.95 -21.13 14.04
C ILE A 251 7.97 -21.42 15.54
N SER A 252 9.12 -21.23 16.19
CA SER A 252 9.21 -21.29 17.64
C SER A 252 8.36 -20.19 18.29
N GLU A 253 7.97 -20.41 19.54
CA GLU A 253 7.58 -19.28 20.40
C GLU A 253 8.70 -18.22 20.42
N PRO A 254 8.37 -16.92 20.59
CA PRO A 254 9.38 -15.88 20.64
C PRO A 254 10.39 -16.13 21.77
N VAL A 255 11.66 -16.27 21.42
CA VAL A 255 12.75 -16.35 22.39
C VAL A 255 13.20 -14.92 22.70
N ALA A 256 12.99 -14.52 23.96
CA ALA A 256 13.41 -13.22 24.46
C ALA A 256 14.93 -13.17 24.60
N VAL A 257 15.56 -12.21 23.90
CA VAL A 257 16.98 -11.90 24.02
C VAL A 257 17.18 -10.91 25.16
N SER A 258 18.18 -11.17 26.01
CA SER A 258 18.57 -10.28 27.11
C SER A 258 20.10 -10.20 27.18
N ALA A 259 20.62 -9.00 27.45
CA ALA A 259 22.04 -8.81 27.71
C ALA A 259 22.46 -9.35 29.10
N GLU A 260 21.51 -9.51 30.02
CA GLU A 260 21.79 -9.94 31.40
C GLU A 260 21.89 -11.46 31.55
N SER A 261 21.35 -12.25 30.61
CA SER A 261 21.33 -13.70 30.70
C SER A 261 21.27 -14.36 29.32
N PRO A 262 21.97 -15.50 29.12
CA PRO A 262 21.92 -16.22 27.86
C PRO A 262 20.49 -16.62 27.50
N ALA A 263 20.13 -16.45 26.22
CA ALA A 263 18.82 -16.86 25.72
C ALA A 263 18.63 -18.38 25.88
N ALA A 264 17.55 -18.80 26.54
CA ALA A 264 17.19 -20.21 26.66
C ALA A 264 16.54 -20.69 25.35
N VAL A 265 17.36 -21.07 24.37
CA VAL A 265 16.90 -21.56 23.07
C VAL A 265 16.42 -23.02 23.19
N PRO A 266 15.12 -23.30 22.94
CA PRO A 266 14.62 -24.67 22.99
C PRO A 266 15.08 -25.47 21.76
N PRO A 267 15.25 -26.80 21.85
CA PRO A 267 15.53 -27.64 20.69
C PRO A 267 14.48 -27.44 19.59
N ALA A 268 14.92 -27.47 18.32
CA ALA A 268 14.05 -27.23 17.17
C ALA A 268 12.85 -28.20 17.11
N GLY A 269 13.09 -29.49 17.40
CA GLY A 269 12.06 -30.51 17.31
C GLY A 269 11.49 -30.59 15.89
N ALA A 270 10.17 -30.43 15.75
CA ALA A 270 9.50 -30.36 14.43
C ALA A 270 9.48 -28.94 13.82
N ARG A 271 9.91 -27.92 14.56
CA ARG A 271 9.95 -26.53 14.11
C ARG A 271 11.25 -26.28 13.34
N ASN A 272 11.20 -25.50 12.27
CA ASN A 272 12.37 -25.20 11.45
C ASN A 272 12.90 -23.77 11.62
N THR A 273 12.08 -22.88 12.21
CA THR A 273 12.35 -21.44 12.29
C THR A 273 12.45 -20.97 13.74
N LEU A 274 13.62 -20.45 14.12
CA LEU A 274 13.85 -19.82 15.42
C LEU A 274 13.39 -18.37 15.39
N TYR A 275 12.56 -17.96 16.35
CA TYR A 275 12.10 -16.59 16.46
C TYR A 275 12.81 -15.84 17.59
N LEU A 276 13.61 -14.84 17.26
CA LEU A 276 14.30 -13.98 18.23
C LEU A 276 13.62 -12.62 18.35
N SER A 277 13.42 -12.17 19.59
CA SER A 277 12.84 -10.85 19.88
C SER A 277 13.37 -10.29 21.19
N GLN A 278 13.25 -8.97 21.39
CA GLN A 278 13.55 -8.34 22.67
C GLN A 278 12.50 -7.29 22.99
N GLY A 279 11.95 -7.36 24.22
CA GLY A 279 10.96 -6.42 24.73
C GLY A 279 11.45 -4.96 24.68
N PRO A 280 10.51 -3.99 24.73
CA PRO A 280 10.88 -2.58 24.87
C PRO A 280 11.65 -2.37 26.18
N VAL A 281 12.54 -1.39 26.17
CA VAL A 281 13.31 -0.96 27.34
C VAL A 281 12.75 0.36 27.87
N ALA A 282 12.81 0.58 29.19
CA ALA A 282 12.18 1.74 29.83
C ALA A 282 12.91 3.08 29.58
N GLY A 283 14.09 3.06 28.97
CA GLY A 283 14.93 4.25 28.77
C GLY A 283 15.87 4.14 27.58
N GLU A 284 16.59 5.22 27.34
CA GLU A 284 17.55 5.31 26.24
C GLU A 284 18.78 4.43 26.50
N LEU A 285 19.10 3.50 25.58
CA LEU A 285 20.30 2.66 25.69
C LEU A 285 21.57 3.48 25.45
N SER A 286 22.54 3.36 26.35
CA SER A 286 23.93 3.78 26.17
C SER A 286 24.66 2.93 25.13
N GLY A 287 25.85 3.36 24.71
CA GLY A 287 26.68 2.59 23.76
C GLY A 287 27.01 1.18 24.26
N VAL A 288 27.39 1.05 25.53
CA VAL A 288 27.73 -0.25 26.15
C VAL A 288 26.52 -1.18 26.20
N GLU A 289 25.34 -0.65 26.53
CA GLU A 289 24.11 -1.47 26.56
C GLU A 289 23.69 -1.90 25.16
N ARG A 290 23.83 -1.02 24.16
CA ARG A 290 23.62 -1.36 22.75
C ARG A 290 24.57 -2.48 22.29
N ASP A 291 25.85 -2.40 22.65
CA ASP A 291 26.83 -3.43 22.33
C ASP A 291 26.47 -4.78 22.96
N GLY A 292 26.12 -4.78 24.25
CA GLY A 292 25.71 -6.00 24.96
C GLY A 292 24.44 -6.63 24.38
N VAL A 293 23.46 -5.82 23.97
CA VAL A 293 22.25 -6.32 23.30
C VAL A 293 22.58 -6.93 21.94
N ARG A 294 23.38 -6.25 21.12
CA ARG A 294 23.83 -6.75 19.81
C ARG A 294 24.53 -8.11 19.94
N GLU A 295 25.43 -8.23 20.91
CA GLU A 295 26.13 -9.48 21.21
C GLU A 295 25.19 -10.58 21.71
N ALA A 296 24.18 -10.23 22.52
CA ALA A 296 23.18 -11.18 22.98
C ALA A 296 22.33 -11.74 21.82
N PHE A 297 21.96 -10.91 20.84
CA PHE A 297 21.29 -11.38 19.62
C PHE A 297 22.16 -12.34 18.82
N ALA A 298 23.44 -12.01 18.62
CA ALA A 298 24.38 -12.88 17.91
C ALA A 298 24.60 -14.22 18.64
N ALA A 299 24.73 -14.19 19.97
CA ALA A 299 24.85 -15.38 20.80
C ALA A 299 23.59 -16.27 20.74
N ALA A 300 22.40 -15.66 20.79
CA ALA A 300 21.14 -16.38 20.65
C ALA A 300 20.99 -17.04 19.26
N ALA A 301 21.43 -16.35 18.20
CA ALA A 301 21.47 -16.91 16.85
C ALA A 301 22.39 -18.13 16.78
N ALA A 302 23.61 -18.04 17.33
CA ALA A 302 24.55 -19.16 17.39
C ALA A 302 23.99 -20.35 18.19
N ALA A 303 23.32 -20.10 19.31
CA ALA A 303 22.63 -21.12 20.10
C ALA A 303 21.50 -21.80 19.30
N GLY A 304 20.80 -21.06 18.44
CA GLY A 304 19.82 -21.58 17.49
C GLY A 304 20.35 -22.67 16.56
N ILE A 305 21.57 -22.48 16.06
CA ILE A 305 22.23 -23.47 15.19
C ILE A 305 22.49 -24.75 15.99
N ALA A 306 23.05 -24.61 17.19
CA ALA A 306 23.32 -25.73 18.07
C ALA A 306 22.03 -26.49 18.46
N ALA A 307 20.90 -25.79 18.53
CA ALA A 307 19.57 -26.35 18.78
C ALA A 307 18.90 -26.98 17.55
N GLY A 308 19.50 -26.88 16.36
CA GLY A 308 19.06 -27.55 15.13
C GLY A 308 18.10 -26.75 14.25
N TYR A 309 17.93 -25.44 14.46
CA TYR A 309 17.10 -24.60 13.57
C TYR A 309 17.80 -24.34 12.24
N SER A 310 17.01 -24.19 11.16
CA SER A 310 17.51 -23.95 9.79
C SER A 310 17.18 -22.56 9.26
N ASN A 311 16.13 -21.92 9.80
CA ASN A 311 15.79 -20.53 9.57
C ASN A 311 15.82 -19.74 10.88
N LEU A 312 16.12 -18.45 10.80
CA LEU A 312 16.01 -17.50 11.90
C LEU A 312 15.09 -16.37 11.48
N LEU A 313 14.11 -16.05 12.30
CA LEU A 313 13.26 -14.86 12.21
C LEU A 313 13.68 -13.87 13.28
N LEU A 314 14.19 -12.71 12.87
CA LEU A 314 14.58 -11.62 13.75
C LEU A 314 13.45 -10.58 13.82
N GLU A 315 12.98 -10.23 15.03
CA GLU A 315 11.95 -9.22 15.21
C GLU A 315 12.50 -7.80 15.20
N LEU A 316 12.10 -7.02 14.18
CA LEU A 316 12.36 -5.58 14.02
C LEU A 316 11.06 -4.75 14.09
N GLY A 317 9.92 -5.37 14.37
CA GLY A 317 8.60 -4.74 14.42
C GLY A 317 7.92 -4.81 15.79
N ARG A 318 6.62 -4.50 15.79
CA ARG A 318 5.66 -4.72 16.89
C ARG A 318 6.05 -4.07 18.23
N GLY A 319 6.66 -2.89 18.14
CA GLY A 319 7.06 -2.09 19.32
C GLY A 319 8.12 -2.74 20.19
N GLN A 320 8.78 -3.78 19.68
CA GLN A 320 9.95 -4.39 20.30
C GLN A 320 11.15 -3.45 20.19
N LEU A 321 12.26 -3.78 20.86
CA LEU A 321 13.42 -2.88 20.96
C LEU A 321 13.90 -2.34 19.61
N LEU A 322 14.08 -3.20 18.61
CA LEU A 322 14.58 -2.73 17.31
C LEU A 322 13.55 -1.85 16.59
N HIS A 323 12.25 -2.12 16.76
CA HIS A 323 11.20 -1.25 16.24
C HIS A 323 11.18 0.11 16.93
N SER A 324 11.51 0.18 18.22
CA SER A 324 11.53 1.45 18.94
C SER A 324 12.66 2.37 18.48
N PHE A 325 13.71 1.84 17.82
CA PHE A 325 14.68 2.67 17.10
C PHE A 325 14.14 3.13 15.75
N LEU A 326 13.42 2.26 15.04
CA LEU A 326 12.84 2.57 13.74
C LEU A 326 11.71 3.60 13.83
N SER A 327 10.82 3.53 14.82
CA SER A 327 9.65 4.40 14.86
C SER A 327 9.97 5.81 15.40
N PRO A 328 9.67 6.90 14.66
CA PRO A 328 9.77 8.26 15.18
C PRO A 328 8.83 8.56 16.36
N LEU A 329 7.81 7.72 16.60
CA LEU A 329 6.90 7.85 17.75
C LEU A 329 7.55 7.47 19.07
N THR A 330 8.69 6.77 19.02
CA THR A 330 9.38 6.24 20.20
C THR A 330 10.85 6.65 20.23
N ASN A 331 11.49 6.81 19.07
CA ASN A 331 12.85 7.30 18.97
C ASN A 331 12.89 8.83 18.86
N HIS A 332 13.20 9.48 19.98
CA HIS A 332 13.41 10.93 20.06
C HIS A 332 14.89 11.29 20.26
N ARG A 333 15.82 10.37 19.98
CA ARG A 333 17.25 10.63 20.10
C ARG A 333 17.68 11.74 19.14
N THR A 334 18.70 12.47 19.55
CA THR A 334 19.31 13.56 18.75
C THR A 334 20.72 13.24 18.28
N ASP A 335 21.22 12.04 18.60
CA ASP A 335 22.50 11.52 18.12
C ASP A 335 22.33 10.77 16.79
N GLU A 336 23.37 10.06 16.37
CA GLU A 336 23.44 9.32 15.10
C GLU A 336 22.51 8.09 15.00
N PHE A 337 21.72 7.81 16.05
CA PHE A 337 20.74 6.74 16.11
C PHE A 337 19.29 7.25 16.11
N GLY A 338 19.06 8.56 15.99
CA GLY A 338 17.72 9.17 15.91
C GLY A 338 17.58 10.25 14.85
N GLY A 339 16.36 10.76 14.69
CA GLY A 339 16.01 11.77 13.69
C GLY A 339 15.76 11.16 12.31
N SER A 340 16.74 11.25 11.41
CA SER A 340 16.59 10.78 10.01
C SER A 340 16.30 9.27 9.96
N LEU A 341 15.69 8.81 8.86
CA LEU A 341 15.47 7.38 8.65
C LEU A 341 16.79 6.60 8.68
N GLU A 342 17.83 7.12 8.03
CA GLU A 342 19.18 6.53 8.03
C GLU A 342 19.71 6.28 9.45
N ASN A 343 19.62 7.30 10.32
CA ASN A 343 20.07 7.18 11.70
C ASN A 343 19.21 6.18 12.49
N ARG A 344 17.89 6.23 12.32
CA ARG A 344 16.95 5.29 12.98
C ARG A 344 17.18 3.83 12.56
N MET A 345 17.63 3.58 11.33
CA MET A 345 17.96 2.25 10.83
C MET A 345 19.33 1.74 11.30
N ARG A 346 20.25 2.63 11.70
CA ARG A 346 21.65 2.29 12.01
C ARG A 346 21.78 1.14 13.01
N TYR A 347 21.19 1.29 14.20
CA TYR A 347 21.30 0.26 15.23
C TYR A 347 20.58 -1.05 14.88
N PRO A 348 19.33 -1.04 14.37
CA PRO A 348 18.70 -2.26 13.83
C PRO A 348 19.57 -2.99 12.80
N LEU A 349 20.22 -2.27 11.89
CA LEU A 349 21.10 -2.87 10.88
C LEU A 349 22.41 -3.42 11.47
N GLU A 350 23.00 -2.75 12.48
CA GLU A 350 24.15 -3.30 13.23
C GLU A 350 23.80 -4.64 13.91
N VAL A 351 22.58 -4.77 14.44
CA VAL A 351 22.11 -6.03 15.02
C VAL A 351 21.90 -7.10 13.94
N VAL A 352 21.33 -6.72 12.79
CA VAL A 352 21.19 -7.62 11.63
C VAL A 352 22.56 -8.14 11.19
N ASP A 353 23.58 -7.29 11.08
CA ASP A 353 24.93 -7.70 10.67
C ASP A 353 25.59 -8.67 11.66
N ALA A 354 25.42 -8.41 12.96
CA ALA A 354 25.93 -9.28 14.01
C ALA A 354 25.24 -10.66 13.98
N VAL A 355 23.90 -10.68 13.85
CA VAL A 355 23.12 -11.92 13.73
C VAL A 355 23.48 -12.67 12.45
N ARG A 356 23.56 -11.97 11.32
CA ARG A 356 23.94 -12.54 10.03
C ARG A 356 25.32 -13.18 10.07
N SER A 357 26.27 -12.57 10.78
CA SER A 357 27.63 -13.12 10.96
C SER A 357 27.64 -14.41 11.80
N ALA A 358 26.75 -14.50 12.80
CA ALA A 358 26.62 -15.68 13.66
C ALA A 358 25.72 -16.78 13.07
N TRP A 359 24.89 -16.46 12.07
CA TRP A 359 23.91 -17.35 11.46
C TRP A 359 24.32 -17.68 10.02
N PRO A 360 24.56 -18.94 9.61
CA PRO A 360 24.84 -19.30 8.22
C PRO A 360 23.59 -19.73 7.43
N GLY A 361 22.45 -19.93 8.09
CA GLY A 361 21.19 -20.40 7.48
C GLY A 361 20.39 -19.30 6.78
N ARG A 362 19.09 -19.51 6.56
CA ARG A 362 18.23 -18.44 6.04
C ARG A 362 17.90 -17.44 7.16
N LEU A 363 18.11 -16.16 6.92
CA LEU A 363 17.81 -15.07 7.85
C LEU A 363 16.59 -14.30 7.36
N TRP A 364 15.54 -14.27 8.17
CA TRP A 364 14.32 -13.51 7.93
C TRP A 364 14.24 -12.36 8.93
N ALA A 365 13.66 -11.24 8.52
CA ALA A 365 13.42 -10.09 9.39
C ALA A 365 11.93 -9.73 9.39
N SER A 366 11.30 -9.75 10.56
CA SER A 366 9.93 -9.26 10.76
C SER A 366 9.94 -7.76 10.97
N ILE A 367 9.19 -7.00 10.18
CA ILE A 367 9.07 -5.54 10.34
C ILE A 367 7.61 -5.14 10.54
N SER A 368 7.39 -3.99 11.18
CA SER A 368 6.12 -3.28 11.09
C SER A 368 6.22 -2.24 9.99
N ALA A 369 5.54 -2.49 8.87
CA ALA A 369 5.67 -1.66 7.67
C ALA A 369 4.99 -0.29 7.79
N THR A 370 4.19 -0.06 8.83
CA THR A 370 3.68 1.26 9.19
C THR A 370 3.24 1.27 10.64
N ASP A 371 3.32 2.43 11.28
CA ASP A 371 2.80 2.67 12.62
C ASP A 371 1.30 3.05 12.63
N TRP A 372 0.65 3.16 11.47
CA TRP A 372 -0.77 3.56 11.37
C TRP A 372 -1.13 4.91 12.00
N LEU A 373 -0.14 5.71 12.41
CA LEU A 373 -0.33 7.01 13.04
C LEU A 373 0.45 8.10 12.28
N PRO A 374 -0.09 9.32 12.19
CA PRO A 374 0.64 10.46 11.67
C PRO A 374 1.95 10.69 12.42
N GLY A 375 3.02 10.98 11.69
CA GLY A 375 4.35 11.20 12.25
C GLY A 375 5.10 9.93 12.68
N GLY A 376 4.52 8.74 12.49
CA GLY A 376 5.19 7.46 12.72
C GLY A 376 5.93 6.93 11.50
N PHE A 377 6.42 5.69 11.63
CA PHE A 377 7.06 4.93 10.56
C PHE A 377 6.05 4.67 9.44
N THR A 378 6.45 4.95 8.21
CA THR A 378 5.59 4.87 7.02
C THR A 378 5.94 3.68 6.15
N ASP A 379 5.06 3.35 5.22
CA ASP A 379 5.32 2.28 4.27
C ASP A 379 6.36 2.67 3.20
N ASP A 380 6.59 3.97 2.97
CA ASP A 380 7.75 4.46 2.21
C ASP A 380 9.07 4.16 2.95
N ASP A 381 9.11 4.42 4.27
CA ASP A 381 10.26 4.06 5.11
C ASP A 381 10.49 2.54 5.08
N ALA A 382 9.42 1.74 5.09
CA ALA A 382 9.49 0.29 5.03
C ALA A 382 10.10 -0.24 3.72
N VAL A 383 9.84 0.41 2.58
CA VAL A 383 10.47 0.08 1.29
C VAL A 383 11.98 0.33 1.34
N VAL A 384 12.41 1.44 1.95
CA VAL A 384 13.85 1.77 2.12
C VAL A 384 14.52 0.79 3.08
N LEU A 385 13.89 0.50 4.21
CA LEU A 385 14.38 -0.50 5.17
C LEU A 385 14.47 -1.89 4.52
N GLY A 386 13.47 -2.29 3.74
CA GLY A 386 13.48 -3.58 3.03
C GLY A 386 14.70 -3.73 2.11
N ARG A 387 15.01 -2.70 1.31
CA ARG A 387 16.22 -2.69 0.46
C ARG A 387 17.50 -2.81 1.30
N SER A 388 17.58 -2.06 2.39
CA SER A 388 18.72 -2.10 3.30
C SER A 388 18.88 -3.48 3.93
N LEU A 389 17.80 -4.09 4.42
CA LEU A 389 17.84 -5.45 4.98
C LEU A 389 18.36 -6.48 3.97
N LYS A 390 17.93 -6.39 2.71
CA LYS A 390 18.43 -7.24 1.63
C LYS A 390 19.94 -7.05 1.40
N GLU A 391 20.41 -5.81 1.38
CA GLU A 391 21.84 -5.49 1.25
C GLU A 391 22.68 -6.03 2.41
N HIS A 392 22.09 -6.09 3.62
CA HIS A 392 22.68 -6.67 4.83
C HIS A 392 22.47 -8.20 4.95
N GLY A 393 22.04 -8.87 3.86
CA GLY A 393 22.00 -10.34 3.79
C GLY A 393 20.76 -10.99 4.43
N VAL A 394 19.67 -10.25 4.59
CA VAL A 394 18.34 -10.81 4.91
C VAL A 394 17.72 -11.45 3.67
N ASP A 395 17.33 -12.71 3.79
CA ASP A 395 16.79 -13.55 2.71
C ASP A 395 15.29 -13.32 2.45
N LEU A 396 14.55 -12.87 3.47
CA LEU A 396 13.09 -12.70 3.44
C LEU A 396 12.65 -11.64 4.45
N VAL A 397 11.83 -10.68 4.02
CA VAL A 397 11.18 -9.72 4.94
C VAL A 397 9.77 -10.20 5.26
N VAL A 398 9.48 -10.41 6.54
CA VAL A 398 8.14 -10.75 7.04
C VAL A 398 7.39 -9.47 7.38
N VAL A 399 6.32 -9.21 6.63
CA VAL A 399 5.57 -7.95 6.70
C VAL A 399 4.44 -8.06 7.71
N ARG A 400 4.53 -7.24 8.76
CA ARG A 400 3.49 -6.97 9.78
C ARG A 400 3.24 -5.46 9.83
N SER A 401 2.45 -4.98 10.79
CA SER A 401 2.27 -3.53 11.00
C SER A 401 1.85 -3.17 12.43
N GLY A 402 2.00 -1.89 12.76
CA GLY A 402 1.57 -1.24 13.99
C GLY A 402 2.37 -1.60 15.24
N HIS A 403 1.78 -1.27 16.38
CA HIS A 403 2.22 -1.53 17.74
C HIS A 403 3.50 -0.80 18.17
N ALA A 404 3.92 0.27 17.47
CA ALA A 404 4.97 1.14 18.00
C ALA A 404 4.60 1.74 19.36
N THR A 405 3.32 2.11 19.52
CA THR A 405 2.73 2.60 20.76
C THR A 405 1.37 1.94 20.98
N ALA A 406 0.77 2.11 22.16
CA ALA A 406 -0.57 1.61 22.45
C ALA A 406 -1.67 2.17 21.52
N ALA A 407 -1.44 3.33 20.90
CA ALA A 407 -2.37 3.94 19.95
C ALA A 407 -2.13 3.50 18.50
N SER A 408 -0.99 2.85 18.21
CA SER A 408 -0.55 2.41 16.88
C SER A 408 -1.22 1.09 16.46
N ILE A 409 -2.54 0.97 16.62
CA ILE A 409 -3.23 -0.30 16.38
C ILE A 409 -3.62 -0.43 14.90
N PRO A 410 -3.25 -1.52 14.21
CA PRO A 410 -3.69 -1.76 12.85
C PRO A 410 -5.21 -1.84 12.71
N TRP A 411 -5.71 -1.43 11.55
CA TRP A 411 -7.06 -1.79 11.16
C TRP A 411 -7.10 -3.27 10.77
N TYR A 412 -7.56 -4.13 11.68
CA TYR A 412 -7.65 -5.57 11.46
C TYR A 412 -8.78 -5.92 10.47
N ALA A 413 -8.40 -6.09 9.21
CA ALA A 413 -9.27 -6.58 8.13
C ALA A 413 -8.68 -7.82 7.46
N ARG A 414 -9.39 -8.40 6.49
CA ARG A 414 -8.86 -9.49 5.68
C ARG A 414 -7.58 -9.05 4.95
N CYS A 415 -6.51 -9.82 5.07
CA CYS A 415 -5.21 -9.59 4.43
C CYS A 415 -4.66 -8.16 4.59
N PHE A 416 -4.87 -7.52 5.74
CA PHE A 416 -4.68 -6.07 5.91
C PHE A 416 -3.25 -5.55 5.68
N ASN A 417 -2.24 -6.44 5.72
CA ASN A 417 -0.84 -6.10 5.42
C ASN A 417 -0.43 -6.33 3.95
N ALA A 418 -1.30 -6.93 3.11
CA ALA A 418 -0.96 -7.29 1.74
C ALA A 418 -0.56 -6.08 0.88
N GLN A 419 -1.14 -4.91 1.15
CA GLN A 419 -0.77 -3.66 0.46
C GLN A 419 0.66 -3.24 0.77
N PHE A 420 1.17 -3.43 1.99
CA PHE A 420 2.54 -3.05 2.34
C PHE A 420 3.53 -4.09 1.80
N SER A 421 3.15 -5.37 1.87
CA SER A 421 3.92 -6.48 1.29
C SER A 421 4.13 -6.29 -0.21
N ASP A 422 3.09 -5.87 -0.91
CA ASP A 422 3.14 -5.59 -2.34
C ASP A 422 4.22 -4.55 -2.68
N ARG A 423 4.28 -3.46 -1.91
CA ARG A 423 5.28 -2.41 -2.08
C ARG A 423 6.70 -2.90 -1.83
N LEU A 424 6.94 -3.55 -0.70
CA LEU A 424 8.28 -4.10 -0.41
C LEU A 424 8.74 -5.09 -1.49
N ARG A 425 7.83 -5.93 -1.99
CA ARG A 425 8.15 -6.89 -3.04
C ARG A 425 8.48 -6.22 -4.37
N ASN A 426 7.58 -5.36 -4.85
CA ASN A 426 7.58 -4.90 -6.23
C ASN A 426 8.29 -3.55 -6.41
N GLU A 427 8.32 -2.69 -5.39
CA GLU A 427 9.12 -1.44 -5.37
C GLU A 427 10.46 -1.64 -4.66
N GLY A 428 10.46 -2.38 -3.55
CA GLY A 428 11.66 -2.68 -2.77
C GLY A 428 12.54 -3.78 -3.37
N ALA A 429 12.04 -4.52 -4.37
CA ALA A 429 12.73 -5.66 -4.97
C ALA A 429 13.22 -6.69 -3.92
N CYS A 430 12.45 -6.86 -2.85
CA CYS A 430 12.71 -7.77 -1.75
C CYS A 430 11.88 -9.04 -1.90
N ARG A 431 12.43 -10.17 -1.43
CA ARG A 431 11.59 -11.35 -1.20
C ARG A 431 10.79 -11.10 0.07
N VAL A 432 9.48 -11.32 0.05
CA VAL A 432 8.62 -11.02 1.20
C VAL A 432 7.69 -12.16 1.54
N ALA A 433 7.42 -12.29 2.83
CA ALA A 433 6.26 -13.00 3.34
C ALA A 433 5.32 -12.03 4.03
N VAL A 434 4.01 -12.29 3.99
CA VAL A 434 3.03 -11.44 4.67
C VAL A 434 2.19 -12.24 5.64
N ALA A 435 1.90 -11.62 6.78
CA ALA A 435 1.00 -12.15 7.80
C ALA A 435 -0.10 -11.12 8.12
N GLY A 436 -1.11 -11.51 8.88
CA GLY A 436 -2.18 -10.62 9.31
C GLY A 436 -3.41 -10.66 8.40
N GLY A 437 -4.47 -11.26 8.92
CA GLY A 437 -5.74 -11.48 8.22
C GLY A 437 -5.64 -12.55 7.13
N ILE A 438 -4.70 -13.50 7.22
CA ILE A 438 -4.60 -14.67 6.34
C ILE A 438 -5.24 -15.86 7.05
N LEU A 439 -6.52 -16.06 6.78
CA LEU A 439 -7.41 -16.94 7.54
C LEU A 439 -7.97 -18.11 6.74
N SER A 440 -7.70 -18.16 5.43
CA SER A 440 -8.15 -19.21 4.52
C SER A 440 -7.14 -19.47 3.39
N ARG A 441 -7.29 -20.60 2.69
CA ARG A 441 -6.51 -20.89 1.47
C ARG A 441 -6.78 -19.87 0.35
N ASP A 442 -8.00 -19.34 0.30
CA ASP A 442 -8.36 -18.32 -0.70
C ASP A 442 -7.72 -16.97 -0.38
N ASP A 443 -7.46 -16.66 0.90
CA ASP A 443 -6.66 -15.51 1.32
C ASP A 443 -5.21 -15.65 0.83
N ALA A 444 -4.62 -16.82 1.06
CA ALA A 444 -3.27 -17.14 0.59
C ALA A 444 -3.17 -17.02 -0.93
N ARG A 445 -4.09 -17.64 -1.68
CA ARG A 445 -4.15 -17.55 -3.14
C ARG A 445 -4.33 -16.11 -3.61
N ASN A 446 -5.22 -15.34 -2.98
CA ASN A 446 -5.47 -13.96 -3.35
C ASN A 446 -4.20 -13.10 -3.25
N VAL A 447 -3.38 -13.32 -2.23
CA VAL A 447 -2.10 -12.61 -2.04
C VAL A 447 -1.04 -13.09 -3.04
N LEU A 448 -0.85 -14.40 -3.14
CA LEU A 448 0.25 -15.00 -3.90
C LEU A 448 0.04 -14.91 -5.42
N LEU A 449 -1.17 -15.22 -5.92
CA LEU A 449 -1.48 -15.12 -7.36
C LEU A 449 -1.43 -13.69 -7.85
N ALA A 450 -1.80 -12.72 -7.01
CA ALA A 450 -1.64 -11.31 -7.32
C ALA A 450 -0.18 -10.85 -7.26
N GLY A 451 0.74 -11.64 -6.71
CA GLY A 451 2.12 -11.25 -6.60
C GLY A 451 2.40 -10.17 -5.57
N ARG A 452 1.62 -10.14 -4.48
CA ARG A 452 1.83 -9.24 -3.35
C ARG A 452 2.82 -9.80 -2.33
N ALA A 453 3.06 -11.11 -2.36
CA ALA A 453 4.07 -11.77 -1.54
C ALA A 453 4.64 -12.99 -2.26
N ASP A 454 5.79 -13.47 -1.79
CA ASP A 454 6.38 -14.74 -2.24
C ASP A 454 5.99 -15.91 -1.34
N LEU A 455 5.64 -15.62 -0.08
CA LEU A 455 5.14 -16.56 0.92
C LEU A 455 4.03 -15.90 1.75
N VAL A 456 3.21 -16.68 2.43
CA VAL A 456 2.29 -16.17 3.44
C VAL A 456 2.52 -16.87 4.77
N LEU A 457 2.39 -16.13 5.87
CA LEU A 457 2.31 -16.69 7.21
C LEU A 457 0.84 -16.73 7.60
N ALA A 458 0.32 -17.93 7.82
CA ALA A 458 -1.05 -18.10 8.23
C ALA A 458 -1.22 -17.70 9.71
N ASP A 459 -2.31 -17.01 10.04
CA ASP A 459 -2.58 -16.62 11.44
C ASP A 459 -3.13 -17.79 12.28
N ARG A 460 -3.49 -18.90 11.63
CA ARG A 460 -3.96 -20.15 12.23
C ARG A 460 -3.59 -21.31 11.31
N GLU A 461 -3.66 -22.54 11.82
CA GLU A 461 -3.55 -23.72 10.96
C GLU A 461 -4.63 -23.68 9.87
N LEU A 462 -4.18 -23.72 8.60
CA LEU A 462 -5.06 -23.72 7.42
C LEU A 462 -5.25 -25.13 6.84
N PHE A 463 -4.52 -26.13 7.38
CA PHE A 463 -4.39 -27.48 6.86
C PHE A 463 -4.52 -28.54 7.95
#